data_AF-A0A8T3XCB6-F1
#
_entry.id   AF-A0A8T3XCB6-F1
#
_cell.length_a   1.000
_cell.length_b   1.000
_cell.length_c   1.000
_cell.angle_alpha   90.00
_cell.angle_beta   90.00
_cell.angle_gamma   90.00
#
_symmetry.space_group_name_H-M   'P 1'
#
loop_
_entity.id
_entity.type
_entity.pdbx_description
1 polymer ?
#
loop_
_entity_poly.entity_id
_entity_poly.type
_entity_poly.pdbx_seq_one_letter_code
_entity_poly.pdbx_strand_id
1 'polypeptide(L)'
;VAYRKTEGYSSQKLRIKLHEKEIFVSESTIKRIVKGHGLSNGNKMEGIKLKWVRFERHYPNDMWQIDGTELSNAKQLVIVEDDCSRYCVGAMIFDSLTTANMIEILEKCIAMHGKPREILTDNGHEFGRTWRDSEFDKWCEKQGIIHIRSGIHKATTLGKIGAIQQTYFREISYCNNDVEAWRYRYNHERPHESLRGFVPATIYFQYKRHKKHYEL
;
A
#
# COMPACT_ATOMS: atom_id res chain seq x y z
N VAL A 1 -18.37 -4.05 -18.79
CA VAL A 1 -19.32 -4.21 -17.65
C VAL A 1 -18.91 -5.37 -16.74
N ALA A 2 -18.71 -6.58 -17.26
CA ALA A 2 -18.23 -7.73 -16.48
C ALA A 2 -17.01 -7.41 -15.60
N TYR A 3 -15.92 -6.90 -16.18
CA TYR A 3 -14.73 -6.48 -15.42
C TYR A 3 -15.01 -5.46 -14.30
N ARG A 4 -15.97 -4.55 -14.48
CA ARG A 4 -16.29 -3.59 -13.40
C ARG A 4 -16.95 -4.31 -12.21
N LYS A 5 -17.78 -5.31 -12.49
CA LYS A 5 -18.49 -6.10 -11.48
C LYS A 5 -17.58 -7.12 -10.78
N THR A 6 -16.60 -7.68 -11.48
CA THR A 6 -15.68 -8.68 -10.91
C THR A 6 -14.48 -8.03 -10.25
N GLU A 7 -14.00 -6.89 -10.75
CA GLU A 7 -12.72 -6.33 -10.31
C GLU A 7 -12.84 -5.11 -9.40
N GLY A 8 -13.95 -4.36 -9.46
CA GLY A 8 -14.11 -3.09 -8.73
C GLY A 8 -13.21 -1.94 -9.18
N TYR A 9 -12.43 -2.11 -10.26
CA TYR A 9 -11.43 -1.15 -10.73
C TYR A 9 -12.00 0.16 -11.27
N SER A 10 -11.26 1.25 -11.10
CA SER A 10 -11.55 2.56 -11.69
C SER A 10 -11.54 2.50 -13.22
N SER A 11 -12.19 3.44 -13.89
CA SER A 11 -12.23 3.49 -15.37
C SER A 11 -10.84 3.52 -16.00
N GLN A 12 -9.88 4.21 -15.38
CA GLN A 12 -8.50 4.25 -15.87
C GLN A 12 -7.79 2.88 -15.74
N LYS A 13 -7.97 2.17 -14.62
CA LYS A 13 -7.43 0.82 -14.46
C LYS A 13 -8.09 -0.19 -15.41
N LEU A 14 -9.41 -0.08 -15.61
CA LEU A 14 -10.13 -0.88 -16.59
C LEU A 14 -9.59 -0.64 -18.00
N ARG A 15 -9.25 0.62 -18.35
CA ARG A 15 -8.62 0.93 -19.64
C ARG A 15 -7.31 0.18 -19.82
N ILE A 16 -6.42 0.18 -18.82
CA ILE A 16 -5.15 -0.55 -18.87
C ILE A 16 -5.40 -2.05 -19.08
N LYS A 17 -6.31 -2.65 -18.31
CA LYS A 17 -6.66 -4.07 -18.43
C LYS A 17 -7.31 -4.44 -19.77
N LEU A 18 -8.10 -3.56 -20.35
CA LEU A 18 -8.70 -3.78 -21.67
C LEU A 18 -7.65 -3.67 -22.78
N HIS A 19 -6.71 -2.73 -22.68
CA HIS A 19 -5.61 -2.60 -23.63
C HIS A 19 -4.67 -3.82 -23.59
N GLU A 20 -4.41 -4.41 -22.42
CA GLU A 20 -3.67 -5.69 -22.29
C GLU A 20 -4.35 -6.84 -23.04
N LYS A 21 -5.65 -6.71 -23.35
CA LYS A 21 -6.46 -7.68 -24.09
C LYS A 21 -6.78 -7.21 -25.51
N GLU A 22 -6.01 -6.24 -26.01
CA GLU A 22 -6.16 -5.65 -27.35
C GLU A 22 -7.53 -4.96 -27.58
N ILE A 23 -8.23 -4.60 -26.50
CA ILE A 23 -9.47 -3.83 -26.54
C ILE A 23 -9.15 -2.36 -26.24
N PHE A 24 -9.04 -1.57 -27.30
CA PHE A 24 -8.71 -0.16 -27.22
C PHE A 24 -9.96 0.71 -27.07
N VAL A 25 -10.17 1.25 -25.88
CA VAL A 25 -11.31 2.12 -25.57
C VAL A 25 -10.87 3.34 -24.76
N SER A 26 -11.44 4.49 -25.06
CA SER A 26 -11.14 5.71 -24.31
C SER A 26 -11.66 5.61 -22.87
N GLU A 27 -10.99 6.29 -21.93
CA GLU A 27 -11.43 6.35 -20.54
C GLU A 27 -12.84 6.97 -20.44
N SER A 28 -13.15 7.98 -21.26
CA SER A 28 -14.48 8.61 -21.34
C SER A 28 -15.56 7.64 -21.76
N THR A 29 -15.26 6.76 -22.72
CA THR A 29 -16.17 5.68 -23.15
C THR A 29 -16.46 4.73 -22.00
N ILE A 30 -15.42 4.31 -21.26
CA ILE A 30 -15.58 3.43 -20.09
C ILE A 30 -16.42 4.12 -19.01
N LYS A 31 -16.13 5.39 -18.69
CA LYS A 31 -16.90 6.19 -17.71
C LYS A 31 -18.37 6.25 -18.08
N ARG A 32 -18.69 6.52 -19.35
CA ARG A 32 -20.06 6.54 -19.87
C ARG A 32 -20.75 5.19 -19.72
N ILE A 33 -20.08 4.10 -20.08
CA ILE A 33 -20.64 2.74 -19.97
C ILE A 33 -20.89 2.37 -18.50
N VAL A 34 -19.92 2.64 -17.62
CA VAL A 34 -20.02 2.35 -16.17
C VAL A 34 -21.17 3.15 -15.55
N LYS A 35 -21.27 4.45 -15.85
CA LYS A 35 -22.36 5.31 -15.39
C LYS A 35 -23.72 4.85 -15.90
N GLY A 36 -23.82 4.52 -17.18
CA GLY A 36 -25.07 4.04 -17.80
C GLY A 36 -25.60 2.73 -17.20
N HIS A 37 -24.74 1.94 -16.55
CA HIS A 37 -25.12 0.71 -15.85
C HIS A 37 -25.25 0.89 -14.33
N GLY A 38 -25.20 2.12 -13.81
CA GLY A 38 -25.28 2.40 -12.37
C GLY A 38 -24.09 1.89 -11.55
N LEU A 39 -22.94 1.62 -12.19
CA LEU A 39 -21.75 1.04 -11.55
C LEU A 39 -20.71 2.09 -11.13
N SER A 40 -21.08 3.38 -11.16
CA SER A 40 -20.24 4.47 -10.70
C SER A 40 -20.11 4.43 -9.17
N ASN A 41 -18.87 4.44 -8.67
CA ASN A 41 -18.64 4.80 -7.27
C ASN A 41 -19.14 6.25 -7.11
N GLY A 42 -19.87 6.55 -6.04
CA GLY A 42 -20.48 7.86 -5.79
C GLY A 42 -19.50 9.03 -5.88
N ASN A 43 -20.02 10.26 -5.83
CA ASN A 43 -19.21 11.47 -5.95
C ASN A 43 -18.07 11.46 -4.91
N LYS A 44 -16.83 11.68 -5.38
CA LYS A 44 -15.72 12.00 -4.47
C LYS A 44 -16.11 13.27 -3.71
N MET A 45 -15.99 13.26 -2.39
CA MET A 45 -15.93 14.52 -1.65
C MET A 45 -14.73 15.31 -2.18
N GLU A 46 -14.98 16.51 -2.70
CA GLU A 46 -13.93 17.43 -3.12
C GLU A 46 -13.21 17.96 -1.89
N GLY A 47 -12.12 17.31 -1.51
CA GLY A 47 -11.17 17.85 -0.54
C GLY A 47 -10.34 18.97 -1.16
N ILE A 48 -9.81 19.84 -0.30
CA ILE A 48 -8.87 20.91 -0.68
C ILE A 48 -7.69 20.30 -1.45
N LYS A 49 -7.47 20.76 -2.70
CA LYS A 49 -6.30 20.39 -3.51
C LYS A 49 -5.05 21.07 -2.95
N LEU A 50 -4.43 20.47 -1.93
CA LEU A 50 -3.12 20.91 -1.44
C LEU A 50 -2.05 20.74 -2.53
N LYS A 51 -1.07 21.63 -2.60
CA LYS A 51 0.09 21.49 -3.48
C LYS A 51 1.00 20.40 -2.92
N TRP A 52 0.89 19.19 -3.45
CA TRP A 52 1.64 18.02 -2.98
C TRP A 52 3.07 18.04 -3.51
N VAL A 53 4.06 17.99 -2.62
CA VAL A 53 5.43 17.57 -2.96
C VAL A 53 5.48 16.05 -2.78
N ARG A 54 5.79 15.32 -3.84
CA ARG A 54 5.87 13.86 -3.79
C ARG A 54 7.14 13.46 -3.03
N PHE A 55 6.95 12.91 -1.84
CA PHE A 55 8.00 12.26 -1.05
C PHE A 55 8.05 10.78 -1.41
N GLU A 56 9.18 10.28 -1.89
CA GLU A 56 9.38 8.88 -2.28
C GLU A 56 10.86 8.52 -2.20
N ARG A 57 11.21 7.37 -1.61
CA ARG A 57 12.56 6.83 -1.70
C ARG A 57 12.83 6.25 -3.08
N HIS A 58 14.10 6.24 -3.46
CA HIS A 58 14.51 5.88 -4.81
C HIS A 58 14.52 4.37 -5.06
N TYR A 59 14.82 3.55 -4.05
CA TYR A 59 14.96 2.11 -4.21
C TYR A 59 14.01 1.32 -3.31
N PRO A 60 13.56 0.12 -3.74
CA PRO A 60 12.87 -0.80 -2.87
C PRO A 60 13.69 -1.14 -1.62
N ASN A 61 12.99 -1.30 -0.50
CA ASN A 61 13.53 -1.48 0.85
C ASN A 61 14.34 -0.29 1.39
N ASP A 62 14.41 0.86 0.71
CA ASP A 62 14.95 2.06 1.36
C ASP A 62 14.04 2.53 2.50
N MET A 63 12.71 2.43 2.32
CA MET A 63 11.74 2.74 3.37
C MET A 63 10.50 1.85 3.25
N TRP A 64 10.07 1.31 4.38
CA TRP A 64 8.72 0.77 4.54
C TRP A 64 7.85 1.73 5.34
N GLN A 65 6.58 1.83 4.97
CA GLN A 65 5.54 2.47 5.78
C GLN A 65 4.72 1.37 6.47
N ILE A 66 4.38 1.55 7.73
CA ILE A 66 3.52 0.62 8.48
C ILE A 66 2.44 1.41 9.19
N ASP A 67 1.21 0.90 9.15
CA ASP A 67 0.06 1.48 9.85
C ASP A 67 -1.05 0.44 10.05
N GLY A 68 -1.86 0.66 11.09
CA GLY A 68 -3.01 -0.15 11.47
C GLY A 68 -4.34 0.52 11.12
N THR A 69 -5.34 -0.26 10.74
CA THR A 69 -6.72 0.21 10.61
C THR A 69 -7.71 -0.78 11.19
N GLU A 70 -8.74 -0.27 11.84
CA GLU A 70 -9.79 -1.10 12.42
C GLU A 70 -10.70 -1.69 11.32
N LEU A 71 -11.05 -2.97 11.50
CA LEU A 71 -12.01 -3.72 10.69
C LEU A 71 -13.39 -3.69 11.36
N SER A 72 -14.44 -4.03 10.60
CA SER A 72 -15.83 -4.03 11.10
C SER A 72 -16.10 -4.98 12.26
N ASN A 73 -15.21 -5.94 12.52
CA ASN A 73 -15.28 -6.90 13.63
C ASN A 73 -14.37 -6.51 14.81
N ALA A 74 -13.99 -5.23 14.93
CA ALA A 74 -13.09 -4.67 15.94
C ALA A 74 -11.64 -5.21 15.91
N LYS A 75 -11.32 -6.10 14.96
CA LYS A 75 -9.93 -6.52 14.72
C LYS A 75 -9.16 -5.44 13.98
N GLN A 76 -7.84 -5.54 14.01
CA GLN A 76 -6.94 -4.54 13.46
C GLN A 76 -6.18 -5.14 12.28
N LEU A 77 -6.34 -4.54 11.10
CA LEU A 77 -5.52 -4.88 9.94
C LEU A 77 -4.27 -4.00 9.96
N VAL A 78 -3.11 -4.63 10.01
CA VAL A 78 -1.82 -3.96 9.91
C VAL A 78 -1.25 -4.22 8.52
N ILE A 79 -0.85 -3.16 7.83
CA ILE A 79 -0.25 -3.23 6.50
C ILE A 79 1.16 -2.66 6.55
N VAL A 80 2.09 -3.33 5.88
CA VAL A 80 3.44 -2.84 5.58
C VAL A 80 3.56 -2.63 4.07
N GLU A 81 3.85 -1.40 3.65
CA GLU A 81 4.00 -1.03 2.23
C GLU A 81 5.41 -0.47 1.96
N ASP A 82 6.04 -0.93 0.89
CA ASP A 82 7.29 -0.36 0.39
C ASP A 82 7.05 1.02 -0.27
N ASP A 83 7.76 2.03 0.22
CA ASP A 83 7.55 3.44 -0.13
C ASP A 83 7.88 3.75 -1.60
N CYS A 84 8.82 3.02 -2.21
CA CYS A 84 9.25 3.23 -3.59
C CYS A 84 8.29 2.56 -4.59
N SER A 85 8.03 1.28 -4.37
CA SER A 85 7.36 0.40 -5.33
C SER A 85 5.85 0.23 -5.11
N ARG A 86 5.31 0.73 -3.98
CA ARG A 86 3.94 0.41 -3.50
C ARG A 86 3.72 -1.08 -3.27
N TYR A 87 4.77 -1.88 -3.09
CA TYR A 87 4.60 -3.30 -2.83
C TYR A 87 4.09 -3.50 -1.40
N CYS A 88 2.97 -4.19 -1.25
CA CYS A 88 2.46 -4.61 0.05
C CYS A 88 3.34 -5.75 0.57
N VAL A 89 4.32 -5.40 1.40
CA VAL A 89 5.31 -6.32 1.97
C VAL A 89 4.63 -7.31 2.91
N GLY A 90 3.65 -6.85 3.68
CA GLY A 90 2.85 -7.70 4.56
C GLY A 90 1.49 -7.08 4.87
N ALA A 91 0.51 -7.93 5.16
CA ALA A 91 -0.79 -7.54 5.68
C ALA A 91 -1.26 -8.63 6.66
N MET A 92 -1.52 -8.27 7.92
CA MET A 92 -1.96 -9.24 8.93
C MET A 92 -3.08 -8.67 9.81
N ILE A 93 -3.95 -9.56 10.28
CA ILE A 93 -5.04 -9.22 11.20
C ILE A 93 -4.61 -9.59 12.62
N PHE A 94 -4.74 -8.63 13.53
CA PHE A 94 -4.52 -8.79 14.96
C PHE A 94 -5.78 -8.44 15.74
N ASP A 95 -5.86 -8.85 17.00
CA ASP A 95 -6.97 -8.46 17.87
C ASP A 95 -6.81 -7.04 18.44
N SER A 96 -5.59 -6.48 18.41
CA SER A 96 -5.30 -5.10 18.83
C SER A 96 -4.02 -4.55 18.18
N LEU A 97 -3.85 -3.22 18.15
CA LEU A 97 -2.62 -2.57 17.74
C LEU A 97 -1.69 -2.47 18.96
N THR A 98 -0.65 -3.30 19.00
CA THR A 98 0.36 -3.27 20.06
C THR A 98 1.74 -3.23 19.43
N THR A 99 2.74 -2.73 20.17
CA THR A 99 4.14 -2.74 19.74
C THR A 99 4.61 -4.13 19.34
N ALA A 100 4.24 -5.15 20.13
CA ALA A 100 4.57 -6.54 19.86
C ALA A 100 4.01 -7.03 18.51
N ASN A 101 2.76 -6.69 18.19
CA ASN A 101 2.13 -7.07 16.92
C ASN A 101 2.80 -6.36 15.73
N MET A 102 3.20 -5.07 15.90
CA MET A 102 3.94 -4.34 14.86
C MET A 102 5.30 -4.97 14.59
N ILE A 103 6.01 -5.36 15.66
CA ILE A 103 7.29 -6.06 15.56
C ILE A 103 7.11 -7.42 14.89
N GLU A 104 6.09 -8.20 15.27
CA GLU A 104 5.84 -9.53 14.73
C GLU A 104 5.66 -9.51 13.19
N ILE A 105 4.81 -8.62 12.67
CA ILE A 105 4.62 -8.51 11.22
C ILE A 105 5.89 -8.04 10.52
N LEU A 106 6.64 -7.10 11.12
CA LEU A 106 7.90 -6.61 10.55
C LEU A 106 8.96 -7.71 10.50
N GLU A 107 9.10 -8.53 11.54
CA GLU A 107 10.05 -9.65 11.55
C GLU A 107 9.72 -10.68 10.46
N LYS A 108 8.44 -11.02 10.30
CA LYS A 108 7.96 -11.88 9.19
C LYS A 108 8.30 -11.28 7.82
N CYS A 109 8.04 -9.98 7.66
CA CYS A 109 8.36 -9.26 6.43
C CYS A 109 9.87 -9.25 6.15
N ILE A 110 10.69 -8.94 7.15
CA ILE A 110 12.16 -8.89 7.05
C ILE A 110 12.72 -10.26 6.66
N ALA A 111 12.22 -11.34 7.25
CA ALA A 111 12.64 -12.69 6.93
C ALA A 111 12.43 -13.05 5.45
N MET A 112 11.32 -12.58 4.85
CA MET A 112 10.99 -12.87 3.44
C MET A 112 11.62 -11.89 2.44
N HIS A 113 11.68 -10.61 2.81
CA HIS A 113 11.93 -9.52 1.85
C HIS A 113 13.30 -8.87 2.03
N GLY A 114 14.02 -9.21 3.11
CA GLY A 114 15.18 -8.48 3.58
C GLY A 114 14.79 -7.24 4.37
N LYS A 115 15.76 -6.71 5.11
CA LYS A 115 15.56 -5.58 6.02
C LYS A 115 15.44 -4.24 5.28
N PRO A 116 14.48 -3.36 5.63
CA PRO A 116 14.46 -2.00 5.12
C PRO A 116 15.55 -1.14 5.79
N ARG A 117 15.93 -0.03 5.17
CA ARG A 117 16.83 0.95 5.81
C ARG A 117 16.08 1.83 6.81
N GLU A 118 14.85 2.16 6.48
CA GLU A 118 14.01 3.08 7.25
C GLU A 118 12.60 2.49 7.42
N ILE A 119 11.99 2.78 8.55
CA ILE A 119 10.56 2.55 8.77
C ILE A 119 9.90 3.89 9.07
N LEU A 120 8.85 4.21 8.34
CA LEU A 120 8.01 5.39 8.56
C LEU A 120 6.71 4.98 9.25
N THR A 121 6.42 5.61 10.39
CA THR A 121 5.19 5.40 11.16
C THR A 121 4.47 6.71 11.42
N ASP A 122 3.23 6.61 11.88
CA ASP A 122 2.55 7.70 12.56
C ASP A 122 3.06 7.86 14.01
N ASN A 123 2.37 8.66 14.82
CA ASN A 123 2.67 8.81 16.25
C ASN A 123 1.72 7.95 17.11
N GLY A 124 1.33 6.78 16.62
CA GLY A 124 0.55 5.79 17.34
C GLY A 124 1.24 5.33 18.61
N HIS A 125 0.45 4.85 19.56
CA HIS A 125 0.94 4.38 20.85
C HIS A 125 1.83 3.13 20.72
N GLU A 126 1.50 2.25 19.77
CA GLU A 126 2.23 1.05 19.36
C GLU A 126 3.63 1.38 18.80
N PHE A 127 3.84 2.62 18.38
CA PHE A 127 5.14 3.10 17.95
C PHE A 127 5.82 3.97 18.99
N GLY A 128 5.26 4.18 20.20
CA GLY A 128 5.89 5.03 21.22
C GLY A 128 5.47 6.50 21.22
N ARG A 129 4.40 6.86 20.50
CA ARG A 129 3.93 8.26 20.37
C ARG A 129 5.03 9.18 19.84
N THR A 130 5.26 10.31 20.49
CA THR A 130 6.34 11.25 20.17
C THR A 130 7.62 10.99 20.97
N TRP A 131 7.63 9.96 21.83
CA TRP A 131 8.79 9.59 22.63
C TRP A 131 9.76 8.77 21.77
N ARG A 132 11.06 9.01 21.92
CA ARG A 132 12.12 8.43 21.07
C ARG A 132 12.92 7.31 21.75
N ASP A 133 12.38 6.72 22.80
CA ASP A 133 13.00 5.62 23.56
C ASP A 133 11.99 4.48 23.87
N SER A 134 10.97 4.35 23.02
CA SER A 134 9.98 3.29 23.16
C SER A 134 10.55 1.90 22.86
N GLU A 135 9.80 0.86 23.21
CA GLU A 135 10.13 -0.52 22.82
C GLU A 135 10.31 -0.66 21.30
N PHE A 136 9.49 0.03 20.51
CA PHE A 136 9.62 0.03 19.05
C PHE A 136 10.90 0.71 18.57
N ASP A 137 11.27 1.84 19.18
CA ASP A 137 12.52 2.53 18.87
C ASP A 137 13.74 1.64 19.17
N LYS A 138 13.74 0.96 20.32
CA LYS A 138 14.79 0.03 20.74
C LYS A 138 14.90 -1.17 19.80
N TRP A 139 13.77 -1.71 19.36
CA TRP A 139 13.77 -2.77 18.37
C TRP A 139 14.35 -2.28 17.03
N CYS A 140 13.96 -1.10 16.55
CA CYS A 140 14.52 -0.52 15.33
C CYS A 140 16.04 -0.32 15.43
N GLU A 141 16.52 0.22 16.55
CA GLU A 141 17.95 0.41 16.81
C GLU A 141 18.71 -0.92 16.80
N LYS A 142 18.19 -1.95 17.48
CA LYS A 142 18.77 -3.30 17.48
C LYS A 142 18.83 -3.90 16.07
N GLN A 143 17.83 -3.63 15.25
CA GLN A 143 17.81 -4.06 13.85
C GLN A 143 18.69 -3.15 12.96
N GLY A 144 19.21 -2.02 13.43
CA GLY A 144 19.90 -1.04 12.60
C GLY A 144 18.98 -0.40 11.54
N ILE A 145 17.72 -0.21 11.89
CA ILE A 145 16.69 0.44 11.07
C ILE A 145 16.46 1.85 11.62
N ILE A 146 16.42 2.85 10.73
CA ILE A 146 16.11 4.23 11.13
C ILE A 146 14.59 4.36 11.28
N HIS A 147 14.12 4.67 12.48
CA HIS A 147 12.72 4.96 12.73
C HIS A 147 12.40 6.44 12.42
N ILE A 148 11.55 6.66 11.42
CA ILE A 148 11.07 7.97 11.01
C ILE A 148 9.62 8.12 11.44
N ARG A 149 9.32 9.19 12.16
CA ARG A 149 7.95 9.54 12.54
C ARG A 149 7.40 10.61 11.62
N SER A 150 6.15 10.46 11.20
CA SER A 150 5.47 11.51 10.46
C SER A 150 5.39 12.80 11.30
N GLY A 151 5.58 13.94 10.64
CA GLY A 151 5.40 15.24 11.29
C GLY A 151 3.95 15.43 11.71
N ILE A 152 3.72 15.95 12.91
CA ILE A 152 2.38 16.29 13.40
C ILE A 152 1.71 17.25 12.39
N HIS A 153 0.49 16.92 11.94
CA HIS A 153 -0.26 17.65 10.91
C HIS A 153 0.36 17.66 9.49
N LYS A 154 1.32 16.78 9.17
CA LYS A 154 1.83 16.59 7.81
C LYS A 154 1.17 15.39 7.13
N ALA A 155 -0.07 15.59 6.69
CA ALA A 155 -0.86 14.64 5.89
C ALA A 155 -0.11 14.11 4.65
N THR A 156 0.96 14.78 4.24
CA THR A 156 1.77 14.44 3.07
C THR A 156 2.59 13.15 3.19
N THR A 157 2.89 12.69 4.41
CA THR A 157 3.87 11.59 4.62
C THR A 157 3.21 10.21 4.63
N LEU A 158 2.01 10.10 5.23
CA LEU A 158 1.26 8.83 5.41
C LEU A 158 0.17 8.63 4.36
N GLY A 159 0.07 9.52 3.36
CA GLY A 159 -0.95 9.40 2.31
C GLY A 159 -0.86 8.11 1.50
N LYS A 160 0.30 7.46 1.45
CA LYS A 160 0.51 6.18 0.74
C LYS A 160 -0.12 5.01 1.52
N ILE A 161 0.24 4.85 2.79
CA ILE A 161 -0.31 3.79 3.65
C ILE A 161 -1.84 3.91 3.80
N GLY A 162 -2.37 5.13 3.93
CA GLY A 162 -3.82 5.36 3.92
C GLY A 162 -4.49 5.03 2.58
N ALA A 163 -3.80 5.21 1.45
CA ALA A 163 -4.36 4.88 0.13
C ALA A 163 -4.46 3.36 -0.11
N ILE A 164 -3.50 2.57 0.41
CA ILE A 164 -3.57 1.10 0.36
C ILE A 164 -4.64 0.56 1.31
N GLN A 165 -4.79 1.11 2.53
CA GLN A 165 -5.90 0.76 3.44
C GLN A 165 -7.27 1.01 2.79
N GLN A 166 -7.47 2.17 2.17
CA GLN A 166 -8.72 2.42 1.42
C GLN A 166 -8.89 1.47 0.23
N THR A 167 -7.79 1.05 -0.38
CA THR A 167 -7.82 0.06 -1.46
C THR A 167 -8.25 -1.30 -0.94
N TYR A 168 -7.77 -1.72 0.24
CA TYR A 168 -8.21 -2.92 0.93
C TYR A 168 -9.74 -2.92 1.10
N PHE A 169 -10.30 -1.90 1.77
CA PHE A 169 -11.75 -1.87 2.02
C PHE A 169 -12.61 -1.87 0.76
N ARG A 170 -12.12 -1.27 -0.33
CA ARG A 170 -12.83 -1.27 -1.62
C ARG A 170 -12.76 -2.59 -2.37
N GLU A 171 -11.68 -3.34 -2.19
CA GLU A 171 -11.34 -4.45 -3.08
C GLU A 171 -11.38 -5.84 -2.40
N ILE A 172 -11.42 -5.90 -1.07
CA ILE A 172 -11.37 -7.15 -0.29
C ILE A 172 -12.54 -8.10 -0.56
N SER A 173 -13.73 -7.56 -0.86
CA SER A 173 -14.91 -8.36 -1.21
C SER A 173 -14.78 -9.10 -2.54
N TYR A 174 -13.95 -8.61 -3.47
CA TYR A 174 -13.61 -9.31 -4.70
C TYR A 174 -12.58 -10.43 -4.49
N CYS A 175 -12.03 -10.53 -3.28
CA CYS A 175 -11.01 -11.51 -2.91
C CYS A 175 -11.55 -12.51 -1.88
N ASN A 176 -12.88 -12.76 -1.86
CA ASN A 176 -13.55 -13.63 -0.88
C ASN A 176 -13.29 -13.25 0.59
N ASN A 177 -12.95 -11.99 0.85
CA ASN A 177 -12.48 -11.50 2.15
C ASN A 177 -11.19 -12.17 2.67
N ASP A 178 -10.38 -12.71 1.76
CA ASP A 178 -9.05 -13.26 2.05
C ASP A 178 -7.98 -12.19 1.86
N VAL A 179 -7.23 -11.91 2.94
CA VAL A 179 -6.20 -10.86 2.99
C VAL A 179 -5.02 -11.19 2.08
N GLU A 180 -4.60 -12.46 2.01
CA GLU A 180 -3.47 -12.86 1.17
C GLU A 180 -3.85 -12.90 -0.31
N ALA A 181 -5.06 -13.35 -0.64
CA ALA A 181 -5.59 -13.25 -2.00
C ALA A 181 -5.68 -11.78 -2.45
N TRP A 182 -6.15 -10.89 -1.57
CA TRP A 182 -6.14 -9.47 -1.83
C TRP A 182 -4.72 -8.92 -2.01
N ARG A 183 -3.77 -9.29 -1.14
CA ARG A 183 -2.37 -8.85 -1.19
C ARG A 183 -1.70 -9.29 -2.49
N TYR A 184 -1.91 -10.54 -2.90
CA TYR A 184 -1.42 -11.07 -4.16
C TYR A 184 -1.95 -10.25 -5.35
N ARG A 185 -3.27 -10.05 -5.42
CA ARG A 185 -3.92 -9.24 -6.45
C ARG A 185 -3.40 -7.80 -6.47
N TYR A 186 -3.24 -7.17 -5.30
CA TYR A 186 -2.72 -5.81 -5.17
C TYR A 186 -1.29 -5.68 -5.73
N ASN A 187 -0.44 -6.67 -5.46
CA ASN A 187 0.97 -6.68 -5.84
C ASN A 187 1.22 -7.12 -7.30
N HIS A 188 0.43 -8.07 -7.81
CA HIS A 188 0.75 -8.77 -9.07
C HIS A 188 -0.22 -8.49 -10.21
N GLU A 189 -1.43 -8.01 -9.93
CA GLU A 189 -2.47 -7.86 -10.96
C GLU A 189 -2.95 -6.43 -11.12
N ARG A 190 -3.05 -5.69 -10.01
CA ARG A 190 -3.66 -4.37 -9.97
C ARG A 190 -2.74 -3.30 -10.58
N PRO A 191 -3.15 -2.60 -11.65
CA PRO A 191 -2.37 -1.50 -12.19
C PRO A 191 -2.35 -0.29 -11.23
N HIS A 192 -1.21 0.38 -11.07
CA HIS A 192 -1.10 1.57 -10.21
C HIS A 192 -0.77 2.83 -11.01
N GLU A 193 -1.63 3.85 -10.87
CA GLU A 193 -1.44 5.15 -11.54
C GLU A 193 -0.15 5.84 -11.06
N SER A 194 0.18 5.72 -9.77
CA SER A 194 1.43 6.25 -9.20
C SER A 194 2.68 5.60 -9.77
N LEU A 195 2.55 4.42 -10.39
CA LEU A 195 3.60 3.64 -11.06
C LEU A 195 3.39 3.59 -12.57
N ARG A 196 2.71 4.59 -13.16
CA ARG A 196 2.46 4.69 -14.60
C ARG A 196 1.76 3.46 -15.21
N GLY A 197 0.95 2.77 -14.41
CA GLY A 197 0.19 1.58 -14.82
C GLY A 197 0.88 0.24 -14.53
N PHE A 198 2.15 0.23 -14.09
CA PHE A 198 2.79 -1.00 -13.65
C PHE A 198 2.18 -1.54 -12.36
N VAL A 199 2.33 -2.85 -12.15
CA VAL A 199 1.99 -3.51 -10.88
C VAL A 199 3.18 -3.37 -9.91
N PRO A 200 2.94 -3.35 -8.58
CA PRO A 200 4.00 -3.14 -7.60
C PRO A 200 5.14 -4.16 -7.68
N ALA A 201 4.81 -5.43 -7.94
CA ALA A 201 5.78 -6.51 -8.06
C ALA A 201 6.81 -6.25 -9.18
N THR A 202 6.39 -5.63 -10.30
CA THR A 202 7.31 -5.26 -11.37
C THR A 202 8.41 -4.33 -10.84
N ILE A 203 8.03 -3.26 -10.15
CA ILE A 203 8.99 -2.29 -9.62
C ILE A 203 9.84 -2.92 -8.50
N TYR A 204 9.21 -3.62 -7.56
CA TYR A 204 9.88 -4.17 -6.39
C TYR A 204 10.95 -5.21 -6.74
N PHE A 205 10.67 -6.14 -7.66
CA PHE A 205 11.59 -7.21 -8.02
C PHE A 205 12.56 -6.85 -9.16
N GLN A 206 12.24 -5.87 -10.02
CA GLN A 206 13.15 -5.44 -11.08
C GLN A 206 14.46 -4.88 -10.49
N TYR A 207 14.40 -4.09 -9.42
CA TYR A 207 15.61 -3.58 -8.76
C TYR A 207 16.44 -4.66 -8.06
N LYS A 208 15.81 -5.69 -7.47
CA LYS A 208 16.54 -6.82 -6.87
C LYS A 208 17.38 -7.59 -7.91
N ARG A 209 16.91 -7.67 -9.16
CA ARG A 209 17.66 -8.32 -10.25
C ARG A 209 18.90 -7.50 -10.67
N HIS A 210 18.81 -6.17 -10.65
CA HIS A 210 19.94 -5.31 -11.01
C HIS A 210 21.04 -5.29 -9.94
N LYS A 211 20.70 -5.37 -8.64
CA LYS A 211 21.72 -5.41 -7.57
C LYS A 211 22.65 -6.64 -7.64
N LYS A 212 22.13 -7.80 -8.06
CA LYS A 212 22.94 -9.03 -8.20
C LYS A 212 24.07 -8.94 -9.25
N HIS A 213 24.01 -7.97 -10.17
CA HIS A 213 25.03 -7.82 -11.22
C HIS A 213 26.20 -6.90 -10.83
N TYR A 214 26.13 -6.20 -9.70
CA TYR A 214 27.16 -5.24 -9.26
C TYR A 214 27.90 -5.67 -7.98
N GLU A 215 27.70 -6.90 -7.51
CA GLU A 215 28.37 -7.48 -6.33
C GLU A 215 29.19 -8.74 -6.71
N LEU A 216 29.91 -8.69 -7.85
CA LEU A 216 30.93 -9.67 -8.24
C LEU A 216 32.30 -8.99 -8.36
#